data_AF-A0AAD6G7Z6-F1
#
_entry.id   AF-A0AAD6G7Z6-F1
#
_cell.length_a   1.000
_cell.length_b   1.000
_cell.length_c   1.000
_cell.angle_alpha   90.00
_cell.angle_beta   90.00
_cell.angle_gamma   90.00
#
_symmetry.space_group_name_H-M   'P 1'
#
loop_
_entity.id
_entity.type
_entity.pdbx_description
1 polymer ?
#
loop_
_entity_poly.entity_id
_entity_poly.type
_entity_poly.pdbx_seq_one_letter_code
_entity_poly.pdbx_strand_id
1 'polypeptide(L)'
;MGFSDLEVVMRSFLDDGKYADMTISCQEHNFKGHRAIICSQSPFFDAALNDGFKEAKSSQVNLPGDNVDTIARVLSFCYLQDYGQVDDSMNLKPDGIPRSHRGVYLAADKFGIFSLRELASSRIVNWAKSNWNLGCFPHIVEDIWCTTPPHENGLRDAIVEVVSTNIQHFLTQNEGNNVFNDNPAFTVAVLKRVASLHPLQRS
;
A
#
# COMPACT_ATOMS: atom_id res chain seq x y z
N MET A 1 -29.29 14.92 6.42
CA MET A 1 -27.89 14.75 5.97
C MET A 1 -27.71 13.28 5.63
N GLY A 2 -27.54 12.98 4.35
CA GLY A 2 -27.19 11.63 3.91
C GLY A 2 -25.70 11.37 4.11
N PHE A 3 -25.27 10.11 3.99
CA PHE A 3 -23.84 9.77 4.04
C PHE A 3 -23.00 10.52 2.99
N SER A 4 -23.59 10.93 1.86
CA SER A 4 -22.95 11.73 0.81
C SER A 4 -22.58 13.16 1.25
N ASP A 5 -23.35 13.77 2.15
CA ASP A 5 -23.09 15.14 2.61
C ASP A 5 -21.86 15.17 3.53
N LEU A 6 -21.61 14.08 4.28
CA LEU A 6 -20.44 13.96 5.16
C LEU A 6 -19.14 13.84 4.37
N GLU A 7 -19.15 13.09 3.26
CA GLU A 7 -17.97 12.96 2.39
C GLU A 7 -17.52 14.32 1.83
N VAL A 8 -18.47 15.15 1.38
CA VAL A 8 -18.19 16.51 0.89
C VAL A 8 -17.57 17.38 1.99
N VAL A 9 -18.10 17.30 3.21
CA VAL A 9 -17.56 18.05 4.35
C VAL A 9 -16.15 17.54 4.70
N MET A 10 -15.93 16.23 4.78
CA MET A 10 -14.61 15.66 5.06
C MET A 10 -13.58 16.03 4.00
N ARG A 11 -13.96 16.01 2.72
CA ARG A 11 -13.10 16.46 1.62
C ARG A 11 -12.71 17.93 1.79
N SER A 12 -13.67 18.80 2.12
CA SER A 12 -13.37 20.23 2.37
C SER A 12 -12.39 20.44 3.53
N PHE A 13 -12.44 19.60 4.58
CA PHE A 13 -11.50 19.68 5.69
C PHE A 13 -10.08 19.24 5.30
N LEU A 14 -9.97 18.26 4.40
CA LEU A 14 -8.68 17.83 3.85
C LEU A 14 -8.07 18.91 2.95
N ASP A 15 -8.89 19.50 2.06
CA ASP A 15 -8.41 20.43 1.04
C ASP A 15 -8.08 21.82 1.63
N ASP A 16 -8.97 22.38 2.46
CA ASP A 16 -8.83 23.75 2.96
C ASP A 16 -8.09 23.82 4.30
N GLY A 17 -7.99 22.70 5.02
CA GLY A 17 -7.38 22.64 6.36
C GLY A 17 -8.10 23.49 7.41
N LYS A 18 -9.38 23.81 7.21
CA LYS A 18 -10.17 24.63 8.14
C LYS A 18 -10.33 23.93 9.48
N TYR A 19 -9.89 24.57 10.56
CA TYR A 19 -9.82 24.02 11.93
C TYR A 19 -8.72 23.00 12.20
N ALA A 20 -7.73 22.90 11.30
CA ALA A 20 -6.58 22.05 11.52
C ALA A 20 -5.84 22.40 12.82
N ASP A 21 -5.55 21.38 13.62
CA ASP A 21 -4.88 21.44 14.91
C ASP A 21 -3.58 20.60 14.93
N MET A 22 -3.15 20.11 13.77
CA MET A 22 -1.85 19.49 13.56
C MET A 22 -1.29 19.75 12.16
N THR A 23 0.03 19.60 12.02
CA THR A 23 0.75 19.65 10.74
C THR A 23 1.64 18.43 10.57
N ILE A 24 1.60 17.81 9.39
CA ILE A 24 2.52 16.74 8.99
C ILE A 24 3.48 17.32 7.95
N SER A 25 4.77 17.37 8.26
CA SER A 25 5.80 17.78 7.31
C SER A 25 6.42 16.55 6.65
N CYS A 26 6.45 16.52 5.32
CA CYS A 26 7.09 15.48 4.54
C CYS A 26 7.95 16.14 3.46
N GLN A 27 9.27 16.00 3.58
CA GLN A 27 10.23 16.72 2.73
C GLN A 27 9.97 18.24 2.79
N GLU A 28 9.77 18.90 1.64
CA GLU A 28 9.44 20.33 1.56
C GLU A 28 7.93 20.63 1.63
N HIS A 29 7.09 19.59 1.80
CA HIS A 29 5.64 19.73 1.80
C HIS A 29 5.07 19.66 3.22
N ASN A 30 4.08 20.51 3.49
CA ASN A 30 3.36 20.54 4.76
C ASN A 30 1.88 20.29 4.55
N PHE A 31 1.35 19.29 5.26
CA PHE A 31 -0.05 18.92 5.24
C PHE A 31 -0.71 19.39 6.54
N LYS A 32 -1.75 20.22 6.43
CA LYS A 32 -2.59 20.58 7.56
C LYS A 32 -3.58 19.45 7.80
N GLY A 33 -3.80 19.09 9.06
CA GLY A 33 -4.67 17.97 9.40
C GLY A 33 -5.38 18.17 10.73
N HIS A 34 -6.28 17.24 11.02
CA HIS A 34 -7.10 17.23 12.22
C HIS A 34 -6.79 16.00 13.06
N ARG A 35 -6.33 16.22 14.30
CA ARG A 35 -5.95 15.14 15.24
C ARG A 35 -7.08 14.16 15.45
N ALA A 36 -8.30 14.67 15.64
CA ALA A 36 -9.49 13.83 15.87
C ALA A 36 -9.75 12.84 14.73
N ILE A 37 -9.36 13.17 13.49
CA ILE A 37 -9.55 12.32 12.32
C ILE A 37 -8.35 11.39 12.11
N ILE A 38 -7.13 11.93 12.22
CA ILE A 38 -5.90 11.19 11.89
C ILE A 38 -5.47 10.26 13.04
N CYS A 39 -5.42 10.77 14.28
CA CYS A 39 -4.96 9.99 15.44
C CYS A 39 -5.93 8.85 15.80
N SER A 40 -7.24 9.06 15.62
CA SER A 40 -8.25 8.01 15.87
C SER A 40 -8.11 6.79 14.96
N GLN A 41 -7.41 6.93 13.83
CA GLN A 41 -7.19 5.86 12.85
C GLN A 41 -5.76 5.34 12.84
N SER A 42 -4.82 6.00 13.52
CA SER A 42 -3.40 5.67 13.48
C SER A 42 -2.78 5.72 14.87
N PRO A 43 -2.43 4.55 15.45
CA PRO A 43 -1.70 4.47 16.70
C PRO A 43 -0.37 5.22 16.66
N PHE A 44 0.29 5.26 15.50
CA PHE A 44 1.53 6.03 15.31
C PHE A 44 1.32 7.53 15.50
N PHE A 45 0.33 8.12 14.82
CA PHE A 45 0.05 9.55 14.93
C PHE A 45 -0.54 9.91 16.31
N ASP A 46 -1.32 9.01 16.91
CA ASP A 46 -1.82 9.18 18.27
C ASP A 46 -0.69 9.24 19.30
N ALA A 47 0.21 8.25 19.29
CA ALA A 47 1.38 8.22 20.18
C ALA A 47 2.30 9.44 19.97
N ALA A 48 2.57 9.81 18.71
CA ALA A 48 3.41 10.96 18.38
C ALA A 48 2.89 12.28 18.99
N LEU A 49 1.57 12.45 19.07
CA LEU A 49 0.94 13.71 19.51
C LEU A 49 0.46 13.68 20.97
N ASN A 50 0.47 12.52 21.64
CA ASN A 50 -0.03 12.38 23.02
C ASN A 50 1.04 11.94 24.04
N ASP A 51 2.10 11.24 23.65
CA ASP A 51 3.05 10.62 24.60
C ASP A 51 4.21 11.54 25.06
N GLY A 52 3.98 12.86 25.06
CA GLY A 52 4.96 13.82 25.62
C GLY A 52 6.23 14.04 24.78
N PHE A 53 6.25 13.54 23.54
CA PHE A 53 7.30 13.81 22.56
C PHE A 53 7.32 15.29 22.12
N LYS A 54 8.37 15.73 21.40
CA LYS A 54 8.49 17.13 20.95
C LYS A 54 7.33 17.52 20.02
N GLU A 55 6.82 16.55 19.31
CA GLU A 55 5.70 16.57 18.37
C GLU A 55 4.40 16.94 19.08
N ALA A 56 4.13 16.38 20.27
CA ALA A 56 2.96 16.72 21.09
C ALA A 56 2.93 18.22 21.48
N LYS A 57 4.11 18.82 21.73
CA LYS A 57 4.23 20.24 22.11
C LYS A 57 4.14 21.20 20.92
N SER A 58 4.58 20.75 19.74
CA SER A 58 4.60 21.56 18.52
C SER A 58 3.39 21.31 17.61
N SER A 59 2.58 20.28 17.91
CA SER A 59 1.51 19.77 17.05
C SER A 59 2.00 19.47 15.62
N GLN A 60 3.27 19.06 15.50
CA GLN A 60 3.94 18.82 14.23
C GLN A 60 4.56 17.43 14.22
N VAL A 61 4.30 16.65 13.16
CA VAL A 61 4.91 15.34 12.92
C VAL A 61 5.79 15.45 11.68
N ASN A 62 7.06 15.04 11.78
CA ASN A 62 8.02 15.15 10.69
C ASN A 62 8.36 13.78 10.08
N LEU A 63 8.18 13.66 8.76
CA LEU A 63 8.32 12.44 7.96
C LEU A 63 9.27 12.67 6.77
N PRO A 64 10.56 12.98 7.01
CA PRO A 64 11.49 13.39 5.95
C PRO A 64 11.89 12.25 4.99
N GLY A 65 11.77 11.00 5.43
CA GLY A 65 12.11 9.81 4.62
C GLY A 65 10.94 9.23 3.83
N ASP A 66 9.74 9.78 3.97
CA ASP A 66 8.54 9.29 3.30
C ASP A 66 8.32 10.00 1.96
N ASN A 67 7.49 9.41 1.10
CA ASN A 67 7.11 9.98 -0.18
C ASN A 67 5.86 10.85 -0.04
N VAL A 68 5.90 12.06 -0.60
CA VAL A 68 4.83 13.08 -0.50
C VAL A 68 3.49 12.54 -1.03
N ASP A 69 3.48 11.86 -2.18
CA ASP A 69 2.26 11.31 -2.78
C ASP A 69 1.66 10.19 -1.92
N THR A 70 2.52 9.36 -1.31
CA THR A 70 2.10 8.32 -0.36
C THR A 70 1.44 8.94 0.87
N ILE A 71 2.02 10.00 1.44
CA ILE A 71 1.42 10.68 2.60
C ILE A 71 0.10 11.33 2.21
N ALA A 72 0.00 11.98 1.05
CA ALA A 72 -1.26 12.54 0.55
C ALA A 72 -2.36 11.46 0.40
N ARG A 73 -1.99 10.26 -0.08
CA ARG A 73 -2.90 9.10 -0.18
C ARG A 73 -3.32 8.56 1.19
N VAL A 74 -2.40 8.45 2.14
CA VAL A 74 -2.72 8.08 3.53
C VAL A 74 -3.72 9.07 4.13
N LEU A 75 -3.49 10.37 3.95
CA LEU A 75 -4.41 11.40 4.45
C LEU A 75 -5.75 11.35 3.73
N SER A 76 -5.77 11.18 2.41
CA SER A 76 -7.02 10.99 1.65
C SER A 76 -7.85 9.86 2.23
N PHE A 77 -7.22 8.73 2.55
CA PHE A 77 -7.91 7.63 3.21
C PHE A 77 -8.46 7.99 4.59
N CYS A 78 -7.69 8.67 5.45
CA CYS A 78 -8.17 9.05 6.77
C CYS A 78 -9.45 9.91 6.70
N TYR A 79 -9.59 10.76 5.68
CA TYR A 79 -10.78 11.61 5.53
C TYR A 79 -11.92 10.96 4.75
N LEU A 80 -11.60 10.20 3.70
CA LEU A 80 -12.57 9.77 2.69
C LEU A 80 -12.76 8.24 2.65
N GLN A 81 -12.00 7.50 3.46
CA GLN A 81 -11.92 6.02 3.45
C GLN A 81 -11.50 5.44 2.09
N ASP A 82 -10.93 6.27 1.22
CA ASP A 82 -10.38 5.92 -0.08
C ASP A 82 -9.20 6.87 -0.41
N TYR A 83 -8.22 6.35 -1.15
CA TYR A 83 -7.05 7.09 -1.64
C TYR A 83 -6.90 7.04 -3.18
N GLY A 84 -7.89 6.50 -3.90
CA GLY A 84 -7.92 6.34 -5.35
C GLY A 84 -8.60 7.49 -6.09
N GLN A 85 -9.20 8.44 -5.36
CA GLN A 85 -9.90 9.60 -5.92
C GLN A 85 -8.96 10.77 -6.27
N VAL A 86 -7.70 10.74 -5.81
CA VAL A 86 -6.69 11.73 -6.22
C VAL A 86 -6.19 11.31 -7.60
N ASP A 87 -7.01 11.65 -8.58
CA ASP A 87 -6.67 11.69 -9.99
C ASP A 87 -6.06 10.40 -10.55
N ASP A 88 -6.92 9.61 -11.19
CA ASP A 88 -6.61 8.82 -12.39
C ASP A 88 -5.96 9.67 -13.54
N SER A 89 -5.56 10.92 -13.26
CA SER A 89 -4.89 11.87 -14.16
C SER A 89 -3.36 11.74 -14.18
N MET A 90 -2.75 10.99 -13.25
CA MET A 90 -1.36 10.62 -13.46
C MET A 90 -1.31 9.60 -14.59
N ASN A 91 -0.79 10.02 -15.76
CA ASN A 91 -0.29 9.18 -16.84
C ASN A 91 0.89 8.31 -16.34
N LEU A 92 0.67 7.53 -15.28
CA LEU A 92 1.62 6.58 -14.76
C LEU A 92 1.73 5.48 -15.81
N LYS A 93 2.97 5.13 -16.10
CA LYS A 93 3.25 3.89 -16.83
C LYS A 93 2.61 2.71 -16.08
N PRO A 94 2.33 1.59 -16.77
CA PRO A 94 1.67 0.43 -16.16
C PRO A 94 2.33 -0.10 -14.87
N ASP A 95 3.64 0.13 -14.69
CA ASP A 95 4.43 -0.21 -13.50
C ASP A 95 4.33 0.80 -12.35
N GLY A 96 3.89 2.04 -12.61
CA GLY A 96 3.74 3.09 -11.61
C GLY A 96 2.55 2.88 -10.67
N ILE A 97 1.45 2.33 -11.19
CA ILE A 97 0.23 2.02 -10.42
C ILE A 97 0.50 1.06 -9.25
N PRO A 98 1.06 -0.14 -9.47
CA PRO A 98 1.32 -1.08 -8.37
C PRO A 98 2.37 -0.57 -7.39
N ARG A 99 3.37 0.18 -7.87
CA ARG A 99 4.38 0.79 -7.00
C ARG A 99 3.77 1.84 -6.07
N SER A 100 2.82 2.63 -6.57
CA SER A 100 2.07 3.58 -5.75
C SER A 100 1.25 2.87 -4.67
N HIS A 101 0.48 1.82 -5.03
CA HIS A 101 -0.27 1.04 -4.05
C HIS A 101 0.63 0.37 -3.01
N ARG A 102 1.78 -0.15 -3.43
CA ARG A 102 2.80 -0.71 -2.53
C ARG A 102 3.36 0.34 -1.56
N GLY A 103 3.62 1.57 -2.04
CA GLY A 103 4.03 2.67 -1.17
C GLY A 103 3.01 2.96 -0.06
N VAL A 104 1.72 3.00 -0.43
CA VAL A 104 0.62 3.17 0.52
C VAL A 104 0.52 2.00 1.49
N TYR A 105 0.70 0.76 1.02
CA TYR A 105 0.70 -0.43 1.87
C TYR A 105 1.79 -0.36 2.95
N LEU A 106 3.03 -0.03 2.58
CA LEU A 106 4.14 0.09 3.54
C LEU A 106 3.94 1.25 4.52
N ALA A 107 3.39 2.39 4.06
CA ALA A 107 3.07 3.51 4.93
C ALA A 107 1.92 3.16 5.89
N ALA A 108 0.90 2.45 5.43
CA ALA A 108 -0.21 2.00 6.26
C ALA A 108 0.26 1.06 7.37
N ASP A 109 1.17 0.14 7.06
CA ASP A 109 1.81 -0.71 8.05
C ASP A 109 2.62 0.10 9.07
N LYS A 110 3.49 1.00 8.58
CA LYS A 110 4.28 1.91 9.42
C LYS A 110 3.42 2.75 10.37
N PHE A 111 2.28 3.24 9.90
CA PHE A 111 1.38 4.09 10.67
C PHE A 111 0.32 3.31 11.46
N GLY A 112 0.28 1.98 11.34
CA GLY A 112 -0.67 1.12 12.04
C GLY A 112 -2.12 1.28 11.56
N ILE A 113 -2.34 1.67 10.31
CA ILE A 113 -3.69 1.87 9.72
C ILE A 113 -4.11 0.59 8.99
N PHE A 114 -4.67 -0.37 9.73
CA PHE A 114 -4.98 -1.70 9.22
C PHE A 114 -5.93 -1.70 8.01
N SER A 115 -7.01 -0.91 8.05
CA SER A 115 -8.00 -0.83 6.96
C SER A 115 -7.41 -0.28 5.66
N LEU A 116 -6.51 0.71 5.74
CA LEU A 116 -5.77 1.22 4.59
C LEU A 116 -4.83 0.16 4.01
N ARG A 117 -4.15 -0.59 4.88
CA ARG A 117 -3.25 -1.66 4.48
C ARG A 117 -3.99 -2.76 3.71
N GLU A 118 -5.15 -3.18 4.20
CA GLU A 118 -6.02 -4.15 3.51
C GLU A 118 -6.53 -3.62 2.16
N LEU A 119 -6.95 -2.35 2.11
CA LEU A 119 -7.38 -1.73 0.85
C LEU A 119 -6.24 -1.68 -0.17
N ALA A 120 -5.03 -1.34 0.27
CA ALA A 120 -3.86 -1.29 -0.59
C ALA A 120 -3.43 -2.67 -1.08
N SER A 121 -3.44 -3.66 -0.20
CA SER A 121 -3.21 -5.07 -0.54
C SER A 121 -4.21 -5.54 -1.61
N SER A 122 -5.51 -5.29 -1.41
CA SER A 122 -6.57 -5.62 -2.37
C SER A 122 -6.33 -4.99 -3.75
N ARG A 123 -5.95 -3.72 -3.80
CA ARG A 123 -5.64 -3.02 -5.06
C ARG A 123 -4.42 -3.59 -5.77
N ILE A 124 -3.36 -3.95 -5.04
CA ILE A 124 -2.17 -4.61 -5.60
C ILE A 124 -2.56 -5.97 -6.20
N VAL A 125 -3.34 -6.78 -5.47
CA VAL A 125 -3.77 -8.10 -5.92
C VAL A 125 -4.69 -8.01 -7.13
N ASN A 126 -5.62 -7.04 -7.16
CA ASN A 126 -6.50 -6.82 -8.32
C ASN A 126 -5.71 -6.38 -9.56
N TRP A 127 -4.72 -5.52 -9.37
CA TRP A 127 -3.79 -5.15 -10.45
C TRP A 127 -3.03 -6.38 -10.95
N ALA A 128 -2.46 -7.19 -10.06
CA ALA A 128 -1.70 -8.40 -10.40
C ALA A 128 -2.55 -9.42 -11.19
N LYS A 129 -3.80 -9.66 -10.74
CA LYS A 129 -4.75 -10.55 -11.44
C LYS A 129 -5.13 -10.07 -12.84
N SER A 130 -5.08 -8.76 -13.08
CA SER A 130 -5.46 -8.16 -14.36
C SER A 130 -4.27 -7.94 -15.31
N ASN A 131 -3.04 -7.94 -14.78
CA ASN A 131 -1.84 -7.50 -15.49
C ASN A 131 -0.66 -8.48 -15.40
N TRP A 132 -0.89 -9.72 -15.00
CA TRP A 132 0.15 -10.77 -14.89
C TRP A 132 0.91 -11.03 -16.20
N ASN A 133 0.32 -10.67 -17.33
CA ASN A 133 0.88 -10.86 -18.66
C ASN A 133 1.83 -9.74 -19.09
N LEU A 134 1.85 -8.60 -18.39
CA LEU A 134 2.72 -7.46 -18.73
C LEU A 134 4.19 -7.79 -18.47
N GLY A 135 5.09 -7.22 -19.27
CA GLY A 135 6.54 -7.43 -19.11
C GLY A 135 7.13 -6.85 -17.82
N CYS A 136 6.44 -5.89 -17.18
CA CYS A 136 6.87 -5.35 -15.89
C CYS A 136 6.41 -6.20 -14.70
N PHE A 137 5.53 -7.18 -14.89
CA PHE A 137 4.94 -7.96 -13.80
C PHE A 137 5.98 -8.67 -12.92
N PRO A 138 7.03 -9.34 -13.45
CA PRO A 138 8.04 -9.99 -12.62
C PRO A 138 8.76 -9.04 -11.66
N HIS A 139 9.14 -7.85 -12.12
CA HIS A 139 9.78 -6.85 -11.27
C HIS A 139 8.86 -6.39 -10.13
N ILE A 140 7.56 -6.28 -10.38
CA ILE A 140 6.59 -5.93 -9.34
C ILE A 140 6.44 -7.08 -8.32
N VAL A 141 6.42 -8.33 -8.79
CA VAL A 141 6.39 -9.51 -7.90
C VAL A 141 7.62 -9.52 -6.99
N GLU A 142 8.80 -9.29 -7.55
CA GLU A 142 10.05 -9.21 -6.80
C GLU A 142 10.02 -8.05 -5.79
N ASP A 143 9.65 -6.85 -6.22
CA ASP A 143 9.53 -5.67 -5.36
C ASP A 143 8.59 -5.96 -4.16
N ILE A 144 7.42 -6.56 -4.40
CA ILE A 144 6.47 -6.93 -3.35
C ILE A 144 7.07 -7.97 -2.42
N TRP A 145 7.64 -9.06 -2.97
CA TRP A 145 8.21 -10.13 -2.18
C TRP A 145 9.31 -9.63 -1.22
N CYS A 146 10.24 -8.83 -1.74
CA CYS A 146 11.41 -8.35 -1.01
C CYS A 146 11.09 -7.31 0.07
N THR A 147 9.96 -6.62 -0.02
CA THR A 147 9.68 -5.47 0.85
C THR A 147 8.45 -5.62 1.73
N THR A 148 7.61 -6.62 1.46
CA THR A 148 6.52 -6.98 2.37
C THR A 148 7.11 -7.52 3.68
N PRO A 149 6.72 -7.00 4.85
CA PRO A 149 7.26 -7.46 6.12
C PRO A 149 6.99 -8.96 6.40
N PRO A 150 7.88 -9.68 7.11
CA PRO A 150 7.72 -11.12 7.38
C PRO A 150 6.50 -11.48 8.25
N HIS A 151 5.97 -10.53 9.01
CA HIS A 151 4.85 -10.74 9.90
C HIS A 151 3.50 -10.67 9.18
N GLU A 152 3.48 -10.27 7.92
CA GLU A 152 2.26 -10.15 7.12
C GLU A 152 2.36 -11.00 5.85
N ASN A 153 1.76 -12.19 5.92
CA ASN A 153 1.85 -13.16 4.82
C ASN A 153 0.74 -13.01 3.78
N GLY A 154 -0.35 -12.29 4.07
CA GLY A 154 -1.53 -12.22 3.20
C GLY A 154 -1.21 -11.72 1.78
N LEU A 155 -0.47 -10.62 1.65
CA LEU A 155 -0.08 -10.09 0.35
C LEU A 155 0.90 -11.03 -0.38
N ARG A 156 1.86 -11.63 0.34
CA ARG A 156 2.81 -12.60 -0.23
C ARG A 156 2.09 -13.84 -0.76
N ASP A 157 1.17 -14.41 0.02
CA ASP A 157 0.39 -15.58 -0.35
C ASP A 157 -0.48 -15.30 -1.58
N ALA A 158 -1.11 -14.12 -1.65
CA ALA A 158 -1.90 -13.72 -2.79
C ALA A 158 -1.05 -13.55 -4.07
N ILE A 159 0.15 -13.00 -3.98
CA ILE A 159 1.07 -12.90 -5.13
C ILE A 159 1.58 -14.28 -5.56
N VAL A 160 1.93 -15.15 -4.60
CA VAL A 160 2.29 -16.54 -4.87
C VAL A 160 1.15 -17.25 -5.61
N GLU A 161 -0.11 -17.00 -5.23
CA GLU A 161 -1.28 -17.55 -5.91
C GLU A 161 -1.41 -17.06 -7.35
N VAL A 162 -1.26 -15.76 -7.60
CA VAL A 162 -1.34 -15.18 -8.95
C VAL A 162 -0.25 -15.77 -9.84
N VAL A 163 0.99 -15.84 -9.35
CA VAL A 163 2.12 -16.40 -10.10
C VAL A 163 1.95 -17.90 -10.33
N SER A 164 1.50 -18.65 -9.33
CA SER A 164 1.28 -20.10 -9.47
C SER A 164 0.21 -20.43 -10.51
N THR A 165 -0.87 -19.64 -10.56
CA THR A 165 -1.95 -19.80 -11.55
C THR A 165 -1.48 -19.50 -12.96
N ASN A 166 -0.53 -18.56 -13.12
CA ASN A 166 -0.03 -18.10 -14.41
C ASN A 166 1.44 -18.50 -14.68
N ILE A 167 1.91 -19.58 -14.03
CA ILE A 167 3.34 -19.91 -13.97
C ILE A 167 3.96 -20.15 -15.35
N GLN A 168 3.20 -20.72 -16.28
CA GLN A 168 3.68 -20.97 -17.64
C GLN A 168 4.07 -19.67 -18.32
N HIS A 169 3.22 -18.64 -18.27
CA HIS A 169 3.53 -17.33 -18.84
C HIS A 169 4.66 -16.64 -18.09
N PHE A 170 4.65 -16.70 -16.76
CA PHE A 170 5.69 -16.11 -15.93
C PHE A 170 7.10 -16.65 -16.29
N LEU A 171 7.21 -17.96 -16.54
CA LEU A 171 8.47 -18.59 -16.96
C LEU A 171 8.88 -18.28 -18.40
N THR A 172 7.96 -17.87 -19.28
CA THR A 172 8.34 -17.43 -20.64
C THR A 172 9.01 -16.06 -20.65
N GLN A 173 8.87 -15.28 -19.57
CA GLN A 173 9.53 -13.99 -19.40
C GLN A 173 10.93 -14.21 -18.82
N ASN A 174 11.96 -13.63 -19.45
CA ASN A 174 13.34 -13.73 -18.96
C ASN A 174 13.46 -13.22 -17.52
N GLU A 175 12.76 -12.13 -17.23
CA GLU A 175 12.68 -11.50 -15.92
C GLU A 175 12.03 -12.43 -14.89
N GLY A 176 10.99 -13.20 -15.28
CA GLY A 176 10.36 -14.17 -14.39
C GLY A 176 11.31 -15.28 -13.93
N ASN A 177 12.18 -15.75 -14.84
CA ASN A 177 13.23 -16.71 -14.49
C ASN A 177 14.26 -16.12 -13.53
N ASN A 178 14.66 -14.86 -13.74
CA ASN A 178 15.59 -14.17 -12.84
C ASN A 178 15.00 -14.04 -11.42
N VAL A 179 13.73 -13.64 -11.31
CA VAL A 179 13.05 -13.55 -10.00
C VAL A 179 13.09 -14.88 -9.25
N PHE A 180 12.89 -16.02 -9.92
CA PHE A 180 13.00 -17.33 -9.27
C PHE A 180 14.42 -17.72 -8.87
N ASN A 181 15.42 -17.35 -9.67
CA ASN A 181 16.82 -17.61 -9.34
C ASN A 181 17.30 -16.77 -8.15
N ASP A 182 16.89 -15.49 -8.13
CA ASP A 182 17.35 -14.52 -7.14
C ASP A 182 16.58 -14.65 -5.81
N ASN A 183 15.39 -15.26 -5.82
CA ASN A 183 14.53 -15.39 -4.64
C ASN A 183 14.16 -16.86 -4.35
N PRO A 184 15.06 -17.70 -3.82
CA PRO A 184 14.79 -19.12 -3.59
C PRO A 184 13.57 -19.40 -2.68
N ALA A 185 13.36 -18.56 -1.67
CA ALA A 185 12.20 -18.70 -0.77
C ALA A 185 10.88 -18.48 -1.51
N PHE A 186 10.83 -17.51 -2.43
CA PHE A 186 9.68 -17.27 -3.30
C PHE A 186 9.44 -18.46 -4.22
N THR A 187 10.49 -18.95 -4.87
CA THR A 187 10.44 -20.11 -5.77
C THR A 187 9.89 -21.34 -5.07
N VAL A 188 10.37 -21.63 -3.86
CA VAL A 188 9.85 -22.76 -3.06
C VAL A 188 8.37 -22.56 -2.71
N ALA A 189 7.94 -21.34 -2.37
CA ALA A 189 6.54 -21.04 -2.08
C ALA A 189 5.64 -21.29 -3.31
N VAL A 190 6.05 -20.81 -4.49
CA VAL A 190 5.34 -21.03 -5.75
C VAL A 190 5.31 -22.51 -6.12
N LEU A 191 6.43 -23.23 -6.03
CA LEU A 191 6.49 -24.66 -6.34
C LEU A 191 5.58 -25.49 -5.42
N LYS A 192 5.56 -25.20 -4.11
CA LYS A 192 4.63 -25.84 -3.16
C LYS A 192 3.17 -25.59 -3.56
N ARG A 193 2.85 -24.36 -3.95
CA ARG A 193 1.50 -24.00 -4.39
C ARG A 193 1.12 -24.73 -5.68
N VAL A 194 1.97 -24.77 -6.69
CA VAL A 194 1.72 -25.51 -7.94
C VAL A 194 1.55 -27.00 -7.68
N ALA A 195 2.38 -27.61 -6.84
CA ALA A 195 2.24 -29.01 -6.45
C ALA A 195 0.91 -29.30 -5.73
N SER A 196 0.38 -28.33 -4.98
CA SER A 196 -0.93 -28.45 -4.33
C SER A 196 -2.11 -28.35 -5.31
N LEU A 197 -1.93 -27.65 -6.44
CA LEU A 197 -2.96 -27.55 -7.50
C LEU A 197 -3.05 -28.83 -8.34
N HIS A 198 -1.96 -29.58 -8.43
CA HIS A 198 -1.89 -30.86 -9.14
C HIS A 198 -1.39 -31.96 -8.20
N PRO A 199 -2.23 -32.42 -7.25
CA PRO A 199 -1.84 -33.50 -6.36
C PRO A 199 -1.47 -34.73 -7.17
N LEU A 200 -0.29 -35.30 -6.89
CA LEU A 200 0.17 -36.54 -7.50
C LEU A 200 -0.95 -37.58 -7.37
N GLN A 201 -1.56 -37.97 -8.50
CA GLN A 201 -2.45 -39.13 -8.52
C GLN A 201 -1.63 -40.33 -8.05
N ARG A 202 -1.95 -40.85 -6.86
CA ARG A 202 -1.35 -42.09 -6.37
C ARG A 202 -1.76 -43.21 -7.32
N SER A 203 -0.81 -43.71 -8.10
CA SER A 203 -0.90 -44.98 -8.84
C SER A 203 -0.93 -46.16 -7.88
#